data_AF-N0BBQ5-F1
#
_entry.id   AF-N0BBQ5-F1
#
_cell.length_a   1.000
_cell.length_b   1.000
_cell.length_c   1.000
_cell.angle_alpha   90.00
_cell.angle_beta   90.00
_cell.angle_gamma   90.00
#
_symmetry.space_group_name_H-M   'P 1'
#
loop_
_entity.id
_entity.type
_entity.pdbx_description
1 polymer ?
#
loop_
_entity_poly.entity_id
_entity_poly.type
_entity_poly.pdbx_seq_one_letter_code
_entity_poly.pdbx_strand_id
1 'polypeptide(L)'
;MEKKEIKETKVRKVIRLREKDLRRVQKAIHEEWKKMMFGERFKAAIEVEEYLDDCTSRIVSGVIDLFSGNDPEDLDEAVDNLMRYLATDRFLSPGDAIMMLLNLKELIYSMFPNMSIDDYRKLDRIFYNLARLSFDRYAGIREEIFELRLMEKEKEKRMLERSIELALEDQEFYDNMRVE
;
A
#
# COMPACT_ATOMS: atom_id res chain seq x y z
N MET A 1 54.65 -21.30 9.59
CA MET A 1 53.69 -20.30 10.12
C MET A 1 53.19 -19.46 8.96
N GLU A 2 51.90 -19.56 8.68
CA GLU A 2 51.22 -19.17 7.45
C GLU A 2 51.21 -17.66 7.21
N LYS A 3 51.50 -17.26 5.96
CA LYS A 3 51.15 -15.95 5.42
C LYS A 3 49.64 -15.93 5.19
N LYS A 4 48.89 -15.21 6.02
CA LYS A 4 47.47 -14.92 5.73
C LYS A 4 47.41 -13.95 4.56
N GLU A 5 46.91 -14.43 3.43
CA GLU A 5 46.44 -13.64 2.30
C GLU A 5 45.40 -12.61 2.79
N ILE A 6 45.76 -11.33 2.73
CA ILE A 6 44.80 -10.25 2.74
C ILE A 6 44.14 -10.28 1.37
N LYS A 7 42.96 -10.90 1.27
CA LYS A 7 42.14 -10.83 0.06
C LYS A 7 41.82 -9.36 -0.21
N GLU A 8 42.38 -8.84 -1.30
CA GLU A 8 42.06 -7.51 -1.83
C GLU A 8 40.55 -7.39 -2.00
N THR A 9 39.94 -6.59 -1.13
CA THR A 9 38.55 -6.17 -1.31
C THR A 9 38.57 -5.22 -2.50
N LYS A 10 38.22 -5.70 -3.69
CA LYS A 10 38.01 -4.85 -4.87
C LYS A 10 37.04 -3.74 -4.47
N VAL A 11 37.55 -2.52 -4.29
CA VAL A 11 36.74 -1.33 -4.04
C VAL A 11 35.85 -1.15 -5.26
N ARG A 12 34.57 -1.52 -5.13
CA ARG A 12 33.59 -1.30 -6.19
C ARG A 12 33.47 0.20 -6.40
N LYS A 13 33.61 0.64 -7.64
CA LYS A 13 33.55 2.06 -7.99
C LYS A 13 32.16 2.60 -7.63
N VAL A 14 32.12 3.66 -6.82
CA VAL A 14 30.88 4.39 -6.52
C VAL A 14 30.34 5.01 -7.80
N ILE A 15 29.05 4.83 -8.06
CA ILE A 15 28.35 5.30 -9.26
C ILE A 15 27.37 6.40 -8.84
N ARG A 16 27.38 7.52 -9.57
CA ARG A 16 26.28 8.48 -9.51
C ARG A 16 25.12 7.99 -10.35
N LEU A 17 23.95 7.86 -9.73
CA LEU A 17 22.74 7.41 -10.37
C LEU A 17 22.15 8.54 -11.24
N ARG A 18 21.76 8.25 -12.47
CA ARG A 18 21.04 9.19 -13.33
C ARG A 18 19.65 8.66 -13.63
N GLU A 19 18.75 9.56 -14.01
CA GLU A 19 17.40 9.22 -14.47
C GLU A 19 17.40 8.05 -15.47
N LYS A 20 18.23 8.12 -16.51
CA LYS A 20 18.31 7.07 -17.53
C LYS A 20 18.69 5.69 -16.99
N ASP A 21 19.45 5.66 -15.88
CA ASP A 21 19.87 4.41 -15.26
C ASP A 21 18.66 3.76 -14.55
N LEU A 22 17.81 4.56 -13.90
CA LEU A 22 16.53 4.13 -13.33
C LEU A 22 15.49 3.77 -14.42
N ARG A 23 15.29 4.63 -15.42
CA ARG A 23 14.37 4.40 -16.55
C ARG A 23 14.66 3.09 -17.28
N ARG A 24 15.95 2.73 -17.43
CA ARG A 24 16.37 1.48 -18.06
C ARG A 24 15.89 0.23 -17.31
N VAL A 25 15.80 0.32 -15.97
CA VAL A 25 15.38 -0.81 -15.12
C VAL A 25 13.95 -0.64 -14.59
N GLN A 26 13.25 0.44 -14.94
CA GLN A 26 11.91 0.77 -14.44
C GLN A 26 10.93 -0.40 -14.54
N LYS A 27 10.89 -1.05 -15.71
CA LYS A 27 10.02 -2.22 -15.91
C LYS A 27 10.40 -3.37 -14.96
N ALA A 28 11.69 -3.63 -14.76
CA ALA A 28 12.13 -4.67 -13.84
C ALA A 28 11.80 -4.31 -12.38
N ILE A 29 11.95 -3.04 -12.00
CA ILE A 29 11.54 -2.55 -10.67
C ILE A 29 10.05 -2.78 -10.45
N HIS A 30 9.22 -2.38 -11.42
CA HIS A 30 7.77 -2.50 -11.34
C HIS A 30 7.32 -3.96 -11.21
N GLU A 31 7.82 -4.85 -12.06
CA GLU A 31 7.48 -6.28 -12.04
C GLU A 31 7.90 -6.96 -10.74
N GLU A 32 9.14 -6.73 -10.28
CA GLU A 32 9.62 -7.33 -9.04
C GLU A 32 8.87 -6.76 -7.81
N TRP A 33 8.55 -5.48 -7.82
CA TRP A 33 7.77 -4.86 -6.75
C TRP A 33 6.34 -5.42 -6.67
N LYS A 34 5.66 -5.60 -7.81
CA LYS A 34 4.35 -6.25 -7.87
C LYS A 34 4.39 -7.67 -7.30
N LYS A 35 5.41 -8.46 -7.67
CA LYS A 35 5.60 -9.81 -7.11
C LYS A 35 5.81 -9.78 -5.60
N MET A 36 6.53 -8.81 -5.07
CA MET A 36 6.73 -8.66 -3.62
C MET A 36 5.43 -8.30 -2.88
N MET A 37 4.58 -7.47 -3.47
CA MET A 37 3.33 -7.03 -2.83
C MET A 37 2.23 -8.08 -2.87
N PHE A 38 2.01 -8.71 -4.04
CA PHE A 38 0.86 -9.57 -4.25
C PHE A 38 1.21 -11.06 -4.27
N GLY A 39 2.49 -11.40 -4.51
CA GLY A 39 2.95 -12.77 -4.69
C GLY A 39 2.67 -13.33 -6.09
N GLU A 40 3.43 -14.34 -6.50
CA GLU A 40 3.32 -14.96 -7.84
C GLU A 40 1.98 -15.68 -8.08
N ARG A 41 1.20 -15.94 -7.02
CA ARG A 41 -0.07 -16.67 -7.07
C ARG A 41 -1.29 -15.78 -6.92
N PHE A 42 -1.10 -14.46 -6.89
CA PHE A 42 -2.21 -13.54 -6.87
C PHE A 42 -3.04 -13.71 -8.15
N LYS A 43 -4.30 -14.11 -7.99
CA LYS A 43 -5.29 -14.20 -9.07
C LYS A 43 -6.47 -13.34 -8.67
N ALA A 44 -6.31 -12.02 -8.79
CA ALA A 44 -7.46 -11.14 -8.69
C ALA A 44 -8.31 -11.23 -9.96
N ALA A 45 -9.50 -10.64 -9.90
CA ALA A 45 -10.23 -10.32 -11.12
C ALA A 45 -9.36 -9.42 -12.01
N ILE A 46 -9.50 -9.55 -13.33
CA ILE A 46 -8.66 -8.85 -14.31
C ILE A 46 -8.68 -7.35 -14.06
N GLU A 47 -9.84 -6.80 -13.74
CA GLU A 47 -10.05 -5.37 -13.48
C GLU A 47 -9.25 -4.87 -12.26
N VAL A 48 -9.10 -5.72 -11.24
CA VAL A 48 -8.31 -5.39 -10.04
C VAL A 48 -6.82 -5.49 -10.36
N GLU A 49 -6.41 -6.47 -11.17
CA GLU A 49 -5.02 -6.59 -11.61
C GLU A 49 -4.58 -5.39 -12.45
N GLU A 50 -5.39 -4.97 -13.42
CA GLU A 50 -5.15 -3.78 -14.25
C GLU A 50 -5.11 -2.50 -13.42
N TYR A 51 -6.04 -2.34 -12.47
CA TYR A 51 -6.07 -1.20 -11.56
C TYR A 51 -4.80 -1.11 -10.71
N LEU A 52 -4.36 -2.24 -10.14
CA LEU A 52 -3.13 -2.28 -9.34
C LEU A 52 -1.88 -2.11 -10.21
N ASP A 53 -1.89 -2.61 -11.44
CA ASP A 53 -0.80 -2.41 -12.39
C ASP A 53 -0.60 -0.93 -12.71
N ASP A 54 -1.69 -0.21 -13.01
CA ASP A 54 -1.65 1.24 -13.27
C ASP A 54 -1.11 2.00 -12.06
N CYS A 55 -1.66 1.74 -10.86
CA CYS A 55 -1.21 2.40 -9.63
C CYS A 55 0.28 2.18 -9.38
N THR A 56 0.74 0.92 -9.48
CA THR A 56 2.13 0.57 -9.19
C THR A 56 3.10 1.11 -10.25
N SER A 57 2.70 1.11 -11.51
CA SER A 57 3.48 1.70 -12.61
C SER A 57 3.67 3.21 -12.43
N ARG A 58 2.57 3.93 -12.12
CA ARG A 58 2.57 5.38 -11.85
C ARG A 58 3.42 5.73 -10.64
N ILE A 59 3.35 4.95 -9.56
CA ILE A 59 4.20 5.16 -8.38
C ILE A 59 5.68 4.99 -8.73
N VAL A 60 6.05 3.93 -9.44
CA VAL A 60 7.45 3.71 -9.85
C VAL A 60 7.93 4.86 -10.75
N SER A 61 7.12 5.28 -11.73
CA SER A 61 7.49 6.42 -12.57
C SER A 61 7.65 7.70 -11.74
N GLY A 62 6.69 8.00 -10.86
CA GLY A 62 6.74 9.18 -10.01
C GLY A 62 7.95 9.22 -9.08
N VAL A 63 8.39 8.08 -8.55
CA VAL A 63 9.65 7.99 -7.79
C VAL A 63 10.86 8.36 -8.65
N ILE A 64 10.90 7.91 -9.91
CA ILE A 64 11.98 8.23 -10.85
C ILE A 64 11.95 9.72 -11.22
N ASP A 65 10.76 10.29 -11.41
CA ASP A 65 10.58 11.71 -11.72
C ASP A 65 11.03 12.60 -10.55
N LEU A 66 10.59 12.29 -9.33
CA LEU A 66 11.05 12.95 -8.11
C LEU A 66 12.57 12.81 -7.92
N PHE A 67 13.12 11.63 -8.21
CA PHE A 67 14.57 11.42 -8.15
C PHE A 67 15.32 12.27 -9.18
N SER A 68 14.69 12.61 -10.30
CA SER A 68 15.28 13.44 -11.35
C SER A 68 15.08 14.94 -11.09
N GLY A 69 14.23 15.29 -10.11
CA GLY A 69 13.86 16.66 -9.78
C GLY A 69 12.71 17.20 -10.63
N ASN A 70 11.97 16.32 -11.30
CA ASN A 70 10.76 16.64 -12.03
C ASN A 70 9.54 16.50 -11.11
N ASP A 71 8.46 17.18 -11.48
CA ASP A 71 7.16 17.02 -10.83
C ASP A 71 6.51 15.72 -11.35
N PRO A 72 6.17 14.77 -10.47
CA PRO A 72 5.56 13.52 -10.91
C PRO A 72 4.10 13.77 -11.26
N GLU A 73 3.74 13.49 -12.51
CA GLU A 73 2.34 13.47 -12.91
C GLU A 73 1.63 12.39 -12.08
N ASP A 74 0.50 12.75 -11.45
CA ASP A 74 -0.49 11.77 -11.01
C ASP A 74 -0.04 10.78 -9.90
N LEU A 75 1.07 11.06 -9.21
CA LEU A 75 1.64 10.21 -8.15
C LEU A 75 0.76 10.17 -6.90
N ASP A 76 0.27 11.32 -6.45
CA ASP A 76 -0.55 11.41 -5.24
C ASP A 76 -1.84 10.60 -5.36
N GLU A 77 -2.47 10.63 -6.54
CA GLU A 77 -3.67 9.85 -6.85
C GLU A 77 -3.34 8.35 -6.92
N ALA A 78 -2.24 7.97 -7.56
CA ALA A 78 -1.81 6.57 -7.61
C ALA A 78 -1.53 6.00 -6.22
N VAL A 79 -0.93 6.80 -5.33
CA VAL A 79 -0.73 6.44 -3.92
C VAL A 79 -2.07 6.32 -3.19
N ASP A 80 -2.98 7.27 -3.35
CA ASP A 80 -4.31 7.23 -2.72
C ASP A 80 -5.08 5.96 -3.14
N ASN A 81 -5.10 5.67 -4.44
CA ASN A 81 -5.73 4.50 -5.03
C ASN A 81 -5.16 3.18 -4.49
N LEU A 82 -3.82 3.05 -4.44
CA LEU A 82 -3.18 1.87 -3.84
C LEU A 82 -3.54 1.74 -2.34
N MET A 83 -3.50 2.85 -1.58
CA MET A 83 -3.84 2.82 -0.16
C MET A 83 -5.30 2.48 0.08
N ARG A 84 -6.23 2.93 -0.77
CA ARG A 84 -7.65 2.53 -0.74
C ARG A 84 -7.81 1.04 -0.89
N TYR A 85 -7.15 0.46 -1.89
CA TYR A 85 -7.16 -0.98 -2.09
C TYR A 85 -6.66 -1.72 -0.85
N LEU A 86 -5.48 -1.35 -0.33
CA LEU A 86 -4.89 -2.00 0.85
C LEU A 86 -5.74 -1.82 2.11
N ALA A 87 -6.43 -0.69 2.27
CA ALA A 87 -7.29 -0.40 3.42
C ALA A 87 -8.54 -1.29 3.47
N THR A 88 -8.94 -1.88 2.34
CA THR A 88 -10.05 -2.85 2.30
C THR A 88 -9.74 -4.14 3.06
N ASP A 89 -8.46 -4.53 3.15
CA ASP A 89 -8.04 -5.67 3.96
C ASP A 89 -8.11 -5.30 5.45
N ARG A 90 -8.97 -6.02 6.17
CA ARG A 90 -9.18 -5.81 7.61
C ARG A 90 -7.96 -6.19 8.46
N PHE A 91 -7.09 -7.07 7.96
CA PHE A 91 -5.95 -7.60 8.70
C PHE A 91 -4.65 -6.86 8.42
N LEU A 92 -4.62 -6.08 7.35
CA LEU A 92 -3.46 -5.27 6.98
C LEU A 92 -3.41 -4.04 7.89
N SER A 93 -2.28 -3.81 8.55
CA SER A 93 -2.08 -2.62 9.40
C SER A 93 -1.52 -1.45 8.58
N PRO A 94 -1.62 -0.19 9.07
CA PRO A 94 -0.96 0.94 8.42
C PRO A 94 0.55 0.71 8.23
N GLY A 95 1.21 0.04 9.18
CA GLY A 95 2.62 -0.31 9.10
C GLY A 95 2.92 -1.27 7.95
N ASP A 96 2.07 -2.29 7.76
CA ASP A 96 2.19 -3.23 6.64
C ASP A 96 1.97 -2.53 5.30
N ALA A 97 0.99 -1.61 5.23
CA ALA A 97 0.72 -0.82 4.02
C ALA A 97 1.93 0.03 3.61
N ILE A 98 2.52 0.75 4.57
CA ILE A 98 3.75 1.53 4.32
C ILE A 98 4.91 0.61 3.95
N MET A 99 5.02 -0.57 4.57
CA MET A 99 6.09 -1.51 4.28
C MET A 99 6.08 -1.93 2.80
N MET A 100 4.90 -2.01 2.16
CA MET A 100 4.81 -2.26 0.73
C MET A 100 5.57 -1.21 -0.09
N LEU A 101 5.52 0.07 0.28
CA LEU A 101 6.30 1.13 -0.38
C LEU A 101 7.78 1.11 0.01
N LEU A 102 8.10 0.77 1.27
CA LEU A 102 9.50 0.63 1.69
C LEU A 102 10.18 -0.54 0.99
N ASN A 103 9.44 -1.59 0.62
CA ASN A 103 9.97 -2.68 -0.21
C ASN A 103 10.42 -2.18 -1.59
N LEU A 104 9.75 -1.19 -2.19
CA LEU A 104 10.20 -0.54 -3.43
C LEU A 104 11.55 0.17 -3.22
N LYS A 105 11.73 0.83 -2.08
CA LYS A 105 13.02 1.45 -1.71
C LYS A 105 14.14 0.42 -1.65
N GLU A 106 13.92 -0.66 -0.89
CA GLU A 106 14.90 -1.73 -0.75
C GLU A 106 15.22 -2.41 -2.08
N LEU A 107 14.21 -2.59 -2.95
CA LEU A 107 14.39 -3.11 -4.29
C LEU A 107 15.32 -2.21 -5.12
N ILE A 108 15.11 -0.89 -5.13
CA ILE A 108 15.99 0.05 -5.82
C ILE A 108 17.42 0.00 -5.26
N TYR A 109 17.58 -0.05 -3.94
CA TYR A 109 18.91 -0.18 -3.32
C TYR A 109 19.61 -1.48 -3.71
N SER A 110 18.88 -2.59 -3.81
CA SER A 110 19.43 -3.87 -4.23
C SER A 110 19.90 -3.87 -5.69
N MET A 111 19.21 -3.12 -6.56
CA MET A 111 19.59 -2.98 -7.98
C MET A 111 20.80 -2.05 -8.18
N PHE A 112 21.03 -1.11 -7.25
CA PHE A 112 22.12 -0.13 -7.32
C PHE A 112 23.00 -0.14 -6.06
N PRO A 113 23.69 -1.26 -5.76
CA PRO A 113 24.41 -1.43 -4.50
C PRO A 113 25.65 -0.53 -4.35
N ASN A 114 26.11 0.08 -5.45
CA ASN A 114 27.26 0.99 -5.45
C ASN A 114 26.84 2.45 -5.67
N MET A 115 25.59 2.82 -5.41
CA MET A 115 25.16 4.21 -5.58
C MET A 115 25.90 5.17 -4.63
N SER A 116 25.97 6.43 -5.03
CA SER A 116 26.58 7.46 -4.18
C SER A 116 25.72 7.74 -2.94
N ILE A 117 26.37 8.19 -1.86
CA ILE A 117 25.67 8.56 -0.61
C ILE A 117 24.67 9.70 -0.86
N ASP A 118 24.98 10.62 -1.78
CA ASP A 118 24.08 11.72 -2.12
C ASP A 118 22.81 11.22 -2.80
N ASP A 119 22.94 10.27 -3.75
CA ASP A 119 21.79 9.64 -4.42
C ASP A 119 20.97 8.82 -3.42
N TYR A 120 21.64 8.10 -2.52
CA TYR A 120 20.99 7.34 -1.45
C TYR A 120 20.13 8.25 -0.57
N ARG A 121 20.70 9.36 -0.09
CA ARG A 121 19.98 10.35 0.73
C ARG A 121 18.85 11.01 -0.02
N LYS A 122 18.99 11.24 -1.33
CA LYS A 122 17.92 11.79 -2.17
C LYS A 122 16.75 10.82 -2.24
N LEU A 123 17.01 9.54 -2.55
CA LEU A 123 15.97 8.50 -2.56
C LEU A 123 15.32 8.33 -1.18
N ASP A 124 16.11 8.31 -0.10
CA ASP A 124 15.58 8.12 1.25
C ASP A 124 14.60 9.23 1.63
N ARG A 125 14.88 10.49 1.27
CA ARG A 125 13.95 11.61 1.47
C ARG A 125 12.66 11.47 0.66
N ILE A 126 12.75 11.00 -0.59
CA ILE A 126 11.58 10.75 -1.44
C ILE A 126 10.69 9.69 -0.78
N PHE A 127 11.27 8.57 -0.37
CA PHE A 127 10.52 7.50 0.28
C PHE A 127 9.99 7.88 1.66
N TYR A 128 10.69 8.73 2.41
CA TYR A 128 10.17 9.26 3.67
C TYR A 128 8.89 10.08 3.46
N ASN A 129 8.89 10.97 2.46
CA ASN A 129 7.71 11.76 2.12
C ASN A 129 6.56 10.90 1.61
N LEU A 130 6.86 9.93 0.74
CA LEU A 130 5.87 8.97 0.26
C LEU A 130 5.29 8.13 1.39
N ALA A 131 6.12 7.59 2.29
CA ALA A 131 5.65 6.81 3.43
C ALA A 131 4.71 7.62 4.32
N ARG A 132 5.01 8.91 4.55
CA ARG A 132 4.12 9.80 5.29
C ARG A 132 2.79 10.01 4.56
N LEU A 133 2.84 10.37 3.27
CA LEU A 133 1.64 10.55 2.46
C LEU A 133 0.76 9.29 2.49
N SER A 134 1.36 8.13 2.28
CA SER A 134 0.66 6.86 2.26
C SER A 134 0.07 6.49 3.61
N PHE A 135 0.76 6.77 4.71
CA PHE A 135 0.21 6.60 6.05
C PHE A 135 -1.05 7.47 6.23
N ASP A 136 -0.95 8.76 5.91
CA ASP A 136 -2.04 9.72 6.10
C ASP A 136 -3.27 9.30 5.25
N ARG A 137 -3.05 8.91 3.98
CA ARG A 137 -4.13 8.38 3.12
C ARG A 137 -4.74 7.11 3.69
N TYR A 138 -3.92 6.11 4.00
CA TYR A 138 -4.38 4.82 4.51
C TYR A 138 -5.19 4.98 5.80
N ALA A 139 -4.68 5.77 6.76
CA ALA A 139 -5.33 5.99 8.04
C ALA A 139 -6.68 6.69 7.86
N GLY A 140 -6.75 7.74 7.04
CA GLY A 140 -8.00 8.44 6.75
C GLY A 140 -9.05 7.53 6.09
N ILE A 141 -8.63 6.69 5.13
CA ILE A 141 -9.55 5.74 4.48
C ILE A 141 -10.05 4.69 5.48
N ARG A 142 -9.19 4.21 6.39
CA ARG A 142 -9.59 3.26 7.43
C ARG A 142 -10.60 3.86 8.40
N GLU A 143 -10.38 5.10 8.81
CA GLU A 143 -11.32 5.85 9.65
C GLU A 143 -12.70 5.93 8.97
N GLU A 144 -12.74 6.34 7.70
CA GLU A 144 -13.98 6.39 6.90
C GLU A 144 -14.66 5.00 6.80
N ILE A 145 -13.90 3.93 6.55
CA ILE A 145 -14.45 2.56 6.53
C ILE A 145 -15.04 2.17 7.90
N PHE A 146 -14.41 2.55 9.00
CA PHE A 146 -14.93 2.25 10.34
C PHE A 146 -16.21 3.04 10.64
N GLU A 147 -16.27 4.31 10.27
CA GLU A 147 -17.48 5.13 10.40
C GLU A 147 -18.66 4.55 9.62
N LEU A 148 -18.43 4.17 8.36
CA LEU A 148 -19.46 3.55 7.52
C LEU A 148 -19.97 2.23 8.12
N ARG A 149 -19.07 1.39 8.64
CA ARG A 149 -19.45 0.14 9.32
C ARG A 149 -20.23 0.39 10.61
N LEU A 150 -19.87 1.43 11.36
CA LEU A 150 -20.59 1.80 12.58
C LEU A 150 -22.02 2.22 12.23
N MET A 151 -22.19 3.10 11.23
CA MET A 151 -23.50 3.52 10.74
C MET A 151 -24.37 2.35 10.27
N GLU A 152 -23.77 1.39 9.56
CA GLU A 152 -24.45 0.17 9.11
C GLU A 152 -24.94 -0.66 10.31
N LYS A 153 -24.08 -0.86 11.32
CA LYS A 153 -24.44 -1.62 12.54
C LYS A 153 -25.51 -0.93 13.37
N GLU A 154 -25.51 0.40 13.46
CA GLU A 154 -26.57 1.16 14.11
C GLU A 154 -27.91 1.06 13.38
N LYS A 155 -27.88 1.00 12.04
CA LYS A 155 -29.08 0.78 11.24
C LYS A 155 -29.62 -0.64 11.42
N GLU A 156 -28.75 -1.66 11.38
CA GLU A 156 -29.12 -3.05 11.66
C GLU A 156 -29.74 -3.20 13.05
N LYS A 157 -29.12 -2.60 14.08
CA LYS A 157 -29.64 -2.62 15.45
C LYS A 157 -31.07 -2.06 15.52
N ARG A 158 -31.32 -0.89 14.92
CA ARG A 158 -32.66 -0.29 14.91
C ARG A 158 -33.71 -1.16 14.22
N MET A 159 -33.34 -1.84 13.12
CA MET A 159 -34.25 -2.76 12.44
C MET A 159 -34.57 -4.00 13.29
N LEU A 160 -33.59 -4.51 14.04
CA LEU A 160 -33.78 -5.63 14.96
C LEU A 160 -34.64 -5.24 16.16
N GLU A 161 -34.39 -4.08 16.77
CA GLU A 161 -35.22 -3.54 17.86
C GLU A 161 -36.68 -3.41 17.40
N ARG A 162 -36.91 -2.85 16.21
CA ARG A 162 -38.26 -2.74 15.64
C ARG A 162 -38.91 -4.09 15.37
N SER A 163 -38.14 -5.07 14.90
CA SER A 163 -38.66 -6.43 14.67
C SER A 163 -39.06 -7.11 15.98
N ILE A 164 -38.30 -6.89 17.06
CA ILE A 164 -38.61 -7.40 18.39
C ILE A 164 -39.88 -6.75 18.94
N GLU A 165 -40.01 -5.42 18.82
CA GLU A 165 -41.23 -4.70 19.22
C GLU A 165 -42.47 -5.28 18.54
N LEU A 166 -42.43 -5.43 17.22
CA LEU A 166 -43.55 -5.99 16.45
C LEU A 166 -43.89 -7.43 16.87
N ALA A 167 -42.88 -8.26 17.15
CA ALA A 167 -43.11 -9.63 17.61
C ALA A 167 -43.75 -9.68 19.01
N LEU A 168 -43.41 -8.74 19.90
CA LEU A 168 -44.02 -8.62 21.22
C LEU A 168 -45.47 -8.11 21.12
N GLU A 169 -45.72 -7.09 20.28
CA GLU A 169 -47.07 -6.58 20.00
C GLU A 169 -47.99 -7.69 19.46
N ASP A 170 -47.50 -8.49 18.50
CA ASP A 170 -48.23 -9.64 17.96
C ASP A 170 -48.53 -10.69 19.05
N GLN A 171 -47.56 -11.01 19.90
CA GLN A 171 -47.75 -11.96 20.99
C GLN A 171 -48.81 -11.47 22.00
N GLU A 172 -48.73 -10.21 22.43
CA GLU A 172 -49.72 -9.60 23.32
C GLU A 172 -51.13 -9.64 22.72
N PHE A 173 -51.25 -9.39 21.41
CA PHE A 173 -52.53 -9.52 20.71
C PHE A 173 -53.11 -10.93 20.79
N TYR A 174 -52.30 -11.97 20.55
CA TYR A 174 -52.76 -13.37 20.66
C TYR A 174 -53.08 -13.80 22.09
N ASP A 175 -52.28 -13.36 23.06
CA ASP A 175 -52.51 -13.67 24.48
C ASP A 175 -53.83 -13.06 24.95
N ASN A 176 -54.16 -11.85 24.52
CA ASN A 176 -55.46 -11.21 24.83
C ASN A 176 -56.65 -11.92 24.18
N MET A 177 -56.50 -12.47 22.97
CA MET A 177 -57.58 -13.23 22.32
C MET A 177 -57.82 -14.63 22.93
N ARG A 178 -56.90 -15.17 23.73
CA ARG A 178 -57.04 -16.49 24.38
C ARG A 178 -57.76 -16.46 25.73
N VAL A 179 -58.08 -15.27 26.24
CA VAL A 179 -58.71 -15.07 27.57
C VAL A 179 -60.25 -14.96 27.48
N GLU A 180 -60.85 -15.13 26.29
CA GLU A 180 -62.30 -15.29 26.09
C GLU A 180 -62.71 -16.77 25.97
#